data_AF-A0A914SAD0-F1
#
_entry.id   AF-A0A914SAD0-F1
#
_cell.length_a   1.000
_cell.length_b   1.000
_cell.length_c   1.000
_cell.angle_alpha   90.00
_cell.angle_beta   90.00
_cell.angle_gamma   90.00
#
_symmetry.space_group_name_H-M   'P 1'
#
loop_
_entity.id
_entity.type
_entity.pdbx_description
1 polymer ?
#
loop_
_entity_poly.entity_id
_entity_poly.type
_entity_poly.pdbx_seq_one_letter_code
_entity_poly.pdbx_strand_id
1 'polypeptide(L)'
;PYDFRDPMMRDRLLEIFGLCIIDSTTQQKCDDLMLRLRTTLSKLERYEMALRSLHQNTEDPPSTADQLVGLAAICPSPLIVAQQLAHIELERLSMVGADEFVEILKSGKIEEIGFIPKDQDSKITNIQHYIQWFNQLTNLVATEILRHSRKRYRVKTIEYFIEVAKECINVGNFNSLMAVVAGLSLQPVSRLKRTWSKVEKSKLEILQHQLDPSGNFISYRATIEAAIWRFEGAKQEAEK
;
A
#
# COMPACT_ATOMS: atom_id res chain seq x y z
N PRO A 1 -3.70 -18.57 -3.82
CA PRO A 1 -5.00 -18.76 -4.51
C PRO A 1 -4.88 -18.78 -6.05
N TYR A 2 -3.79 -18.24 -6.61
CA TYR A 2 -3.55 -18.19 -8.06
C TYR A 2 -3.56 -19.56 -8.73
N ASP A 3 -3.02 -20.58 -8.05
CA ASP A 3 -3.07 -21.98 -8.53
C ASP A 3 -4.51 -22.44 -8.80
N PHE A 4 -5.47 -22.00 -7.99
CA PHE A 4 -6.89 -22.34 -8.13
C PHE A 4 -7.64 -21.44 -9.13
N ARG A 5 -6.95 -20.60 -9.90
CA ARG A 5 -7.54 -19.99 -11.10
C ARG A 5 -7.69 -21.02 -12.21
N ASP A 6 -6.73 -21.93 -12.30
CA ASP A 6 -6.79 -23.03 -13.26
C ASP A 6 -8.01 -23.92 -12.93
N PRO A 7 -8.96 -24.11 -13.87
CA PRO A 7 -10.04 -25.07 -13.72
C PRO A 7 -9.53 -26.46 -13.29
N MET A 8 -8.40 -26.92 -13.84
CA MET A 8 -7.85 -28.23 -13.52
C MET A 8 -7.44 -28.37 -12.06
N MET A 9 -6.88 -27.31 -11.48
CA MET A 9 -6.48 -27.30 -10.07
C MET A 9 -7.69 -27.26 -9.14
N ARG A 10 -8.78 -26.60 -9.56
CA ARG A 10 -10.06 -26.61 -8.84
C ARG A 10 -10.72 -27.99 -8.88
N ASP A 11 -10.70 -28.65 -10.03
CA ASP A 11 -11.26 -29.98 -10.19
C ASP A 11 -10.50 -31.01 -9.34
N ARG A 12 -9.16 -30.94 -9.32
CA ARG A 12 -8.33 -31.77 -8.42
C ARG A 12 -8.62 -31.51 -6.94
N LEU A 13 -8.87 -30.26 -6.55
CA LEU A 13 -9.23 -29.94 -5.17
C LEU A 13 -10.57 -30.59 -4.78
N LEU A 14 -11.55 -30.55 -5.69
CA LEU A 14 -12.84 -31.20 -5.49
C LEU A 14 -12.71 -32.72 -5.38
N GLU A 15 -11.86 -33.34 -6.18
CA GLU A 15 -11.53 -34.77 -6.07
C GLU A 15 -10.93 -35.09 -4.69
N ILE A 16 -9.96 -34.30 -4.23
CA ILE A 16 -9.32 -34.50 -2.91
C ILE A 16 -10.36 -34.35 -1.79
N PHE A 17 -11.23 -33.34 -1.85
CA PHE A 17 -12.29 -33.19 -0.85
C PHE A 17 -13.27 -34.37 -0.88
N GLY A 18 -13.62 -34.88 -2.06
CA GLY A 18 -14.41 -36.10 -2.20
C GLY A 18 -13.79 -37.31 -1.50
N LEU A 19 -12.45 -37.38 -1.42
CA LEU A 19 -11.73 -38.44 -0.72
C LEU A 19 -11.57 -38.19 0.79
N CYS A 20 -11.59 -36.92 1.23
CA CYS A 20 -11.40 -36.55 2.63
C CYS A 20 -12.70 -36.48 3.44
N ILE A 21 -13.86 -36.45 2.79
CA ILE A 21 -15.16 -36.40 3.49
C ILE A 21 -15.48 -37.77 4.09
N ILE A 22 -15.19 -37.91 5.38
CA ILE A 22 -15.41 -39.16 6.15
C ILE A 22 -16.57 -38.98 7.15
N ASP A 23 -16.85 -37.74 7.58
CA ASP A 23 -17.90 -37.40 8.52
C ASP A 23 -18.49 -36.00 8.23
N SER A 24 -19.64 -35.68 8.85
CA SER A 24 -20.32 -34.40 8.67
C SER A 24 -19.47 -33.20 9.09
N THR A 25 -18.56 -33.38 10.06
CA THR A 25 -17.67 -32.32 10.53
C THR A 25 -16.62 -31.97 9.47
N THR A 26 -16.02 -32.99 8.83
CA THR A 26 -15.04 -32.78 7.76
C THR A 26 -15.72 -32.22 6.51
N GLN A 27 -16.95 -32.66 6.21
CA GLN A 27 -17.77 -32.08 5.14
C GLN A 27 -17.98 -30.58 5.33
N GLN A 28 -18.43 -30.15 6.52
CA GLN A 28 -18.62 -28.73 6.82
C GLN A 28 -17.33 -27.91 6.69
N LYS A 29 -16.19 -28.46 7.10
CA LYS A 29 -14.88 -27.79 6.96
C LYS A 29 -14.46 -27.65 5.49
N CYS A 30 -14.66 -28.69 4.68
CA CYS A 30 -14.40 -28.65 3.24
C CYS A 30 -15.30 -27.63 2.53
N ASP A 31 -16.59 -27.57 2.89
CA ASP A 31 -17.55 -26.62 2.32
C ASP A 31 -17.19 -25.17 2.67
N ASP A 32 -16.82 -24.89 3.94
CA ASP A 32 -16.33 -23.58 4.38
C ASP A 32 -15.04 -23.19 3.64
N LEU A 33 -14.11 -24.12 3.47
CA LEU A 33 -12.86 -23.88 2.74
C LEU A 33 -13.13 -23.57 1.26
N MET A 34 -14.05 -24.29 0.62
CA MET A 34 -14.49 -24.03 -0.76
C MET A 34 -15.15 -22.66 -0.89
N LEU A 35 -16.02 -22.30 0.05
CA LEU A 35 -16.70 -21.00 0.07
C LEU A 35 -15.69 -19.86 0.21
N ARG A 36 -14.71 -19.99 1.11
CA ARG A 36 -13.63 -19.02 1.28
C ARG A 36 -12.77 -18.88 0.04
N LEU A 37 -12.42 -20.01 -0.60
CA LEU A 37 -11.63 -19.99 -1.83
C LEU A 37 -12.38 -19.26 -2.95
N ARG A 38 -13.66 -19.57 -3.18
CA ARG A 38 -14.51 -18.89 -4.16
C ARG A 38 -14.62 -17.40 -3.87
N THR A 39 -14.85 -17.03 -2.61
CA THR A 39 -14.96 -15.63 -2.20
C THR A 39 -13.65 -14.89 -2.47
N THR A 40 -12.51 -15.48 -2.13
CA THR A 40 -11.17 -14.92 -2.37
C THR A 40 -10.87 -14.75 -3.86
N LEU A 41 -11.19 -15.75 -4.69
CA LEU A 41 -11.03 -15.67 -6.15
C LEU A 41 -11.90 -14.56 -6.74
N SER A 42 -13.16 -14.43 -6.30
CA SER A 42 -14.04 -13.34 -6.78
C SER A 42 -13.53 -11.96 -6.41
N LYS A 43 -12.97 -11.80 -5.20
CA LYS A 43 -12.38 -10.53 -4.74
C LYS A 43 -11.17 -10.18 -5.60
N LEU A 44 -10.34 -11.17 -5.89
CA LEU A 44 -9.15 -11.05 -6.71
C LEU A 44 -9.47 -10.63 -8.15
N GLU A 45 -10.48 -11.25 -8.78
CA GLU A 45 -10.92 -10.86 -10.12
C GLU A 45 -11.45 -9.42 -10.17
N ARG A 46 -12.26 -9.02 -9.18
CA ARG A 46 -12.74 -7.63 -9.08
C ARG A 46 -11.60 -6.63 -8.94
N TYR A 47 -10.59 -6.97 -8.13
CA TYR A 47 -9.41 -6.13 -7.94
C TYR A 47 -8.62 -5.97 -9.26
N GLU A 48 -8.36 -7.05 -9.99
CA GLU A 48 -7.68 -7.00 -11.29
C GLU A 48 -8.46 -6.18 -12.34
N MET A 49 -9.79 -6.29 -12.36
CA MET A 49 -10.63 -5.47 -13.26
C MET A 49 -10.55 -3.97 -12.91
N ALA A 50 -10.61 -3.62 -11.62
CA ALA A 50 -10.48 -2.23 -11.18
C ALA A 50 -9.10 -1.64 -11.56
N LEU A 51 -8.04 -2.44 -11.43
CA LEU A 51 -6.69 -2.05 -11.85
C LEU A 51 -6.59 -1.75 -13.34
N ARG A 52 -7.22 -2.57 -14.20
CA ARG A 52 -7.25 -2.33 -15.66
C ARG A 52 -7.98 -1.03 -16.01
N SER A 53 -9.08 -0.72 -15.30
CA SER A 53 -9.85 0.52 -15.50
C SER A 53 -9.08 1.78 -15.09
N LEU A 54 -8.30 1.72 -14.01
CA LEU A 54 -7.50 2.85 -13.54
C LEU A 54 -6.36 3.21 -14.49
N HIS A 55 -5.79 2.24 -15.21
CA HIS A 55 -4.72 2.48 -16.18
C HIS A 55 -5.18 3.18 -17.47
N GLN A 56 -6.50 3.28 -17.74
CA GLN A 56 -7.03 3.91 -18.95
C GLN A 56 -7.27 5.42 -18.85
N ASN A 57 -7.13 6.04 -17.68
CA ASN A 57 -7.54 7.44 -17.46
C ASN A 57 -6.40 8.34 -16.96
N THR A 58 -5.54 8.84 -17.84
CA THR A 58 -4.85 10.16 -17.70
C THR A 58 -3.98 10.45 -18.92
N GLU A 59 -4.57 10.97 -20.01
CA GLU A 59 -3.78 11.48 -21.16
C GLU A 59 -3.32 12.92 -20.95
N ASP A 60 -4.04 13.73 -20.16
CA ASP A 60 -3.71 15.14 -19.94
C ASP A 60 -2.90 15.37 -18.65
N PRO A 61 -1.83 16.19 -18.70
CA PRO A 61 -1.10 16.59 -17.50
C PRO A 61 -2.02 17.38 -16.54
N PRO A 62 -1.95 17.13 -15.23
CA PRO A 62 -2.82 17.79 -14.27
C PRO A 62 -2.61 19.32 -14.29
N SER A 63 -3.69 20.06 -14.52
CA SER A 63 -3.66 21.53 -14.55
C SER A 63 -3.22 22.11 -13.21
N THR A 64 -2.49 23.24 -13.27
CA THR A 64 -2.09 23.97 -12.06
C THR A 64 -3.26 24.76 -11.48
N ALA A 65 -3.32 24.83 -10.15
CA ALA A 65 -4.39 25.47 -9.40
C ALA A 65 -3.86 26.63 -8.54
N ASP A 66 -4.61 27.73 -8.59
CA ASP A 66 -4.33 28.96 -7.84
C ASP A 66 -4.92 28.94 -6.42
N GLN A 67 -5.72 27.93 -6.10
CA GLN A 67 -6.38 27.71 -4.81
C GLN A 67 -5.95 26.37 -4.20
N LEU A 68 -6.32 26.13 -2.95
CA LEU A 68 -6.12 24.81 -2.35
C LEU A 68 -7.08 23.82 -3.01
N VAL A 69 -6.52 22.74 -3.55
CA VAL A 69 -7.24 21.66 -4.25
C VAL A 69 -6.66 20.32 -3.84
N GLY A 70 -7.30 19.25 -4.27
CA GLY A 70 -6.82 17.89 -4.07
C GLY A 70 -7.13 17.36 -2.67
N LEU A 71 -6.33 16.42 -2.20
CA LEU A 71 -6.62 15.63 -1.00
C LEU A 71 -6.77 16.49 0.24
N ALA A 72 -5.89 17.49 0.41
CA ALA A 72 -5.94 18.42 1.53
C ALA A 72 -7.21 19.30 1.55
N ALA A 73 -7.88 19.48 0.41
CA ALA A 73 -9.15 20.20 0.32
C ALA A 73 -10.36 19.28 0.52
N ILE A 74 -10.31 18.04 -0.01
CA ILE A 74 -11.40 17.07 0.06
C ILE A 74 -11.49 16.43 1.44
N CYS A 75 -10.34 16.09 2.04
CA CYS A 75 -10.26 15.46 3.37
C CYS A 75 -9.29 16.23 4.26
N PRO A 76 -9.76 17.26 4.99
CA PRO A 76 -8.88 18.07 5.84
C PRO A 76 -8.25 17.31 7.01
N SER A 77 -8.82 16.17 7.42
CA SER A 77 -8.29 15.34 8.51
C SER A 77 -7.20 14.39 8.01
N PRO A 78 -5.94 14.52 8.48
CA PRO A 78 -4.86 13.61 8.10
C PRO A 78 -5.08 12.17 8.59
N LEU A 79 -5.72 12.02 9.76
CA LEU A 79 -6.03 10.71 10.35
C LEU A 79 -6.95 9.89 9.46
N ILE A 80 -8.00 10.53 8.90
CA ILE A 80 -8.93 9.83 8.00
C ILE A 80 -8.18 9.35 6.77
N VAL A 81 -7.30 10.17 6.18
CA VAL A 81 -6.47 9.74 5.05
C VAL A 81 -5.57 8.57 5.43
N ALA A 82 -4.89 8.62 6.56
CA ALA A 82 -4.05 7.52 7.04
C ALA A 82 -4.84 6.21 7.20
N GLN A 83 -6.06 6.28 7.74
CA GLN A 83 -6.97 5.13 7.86
C GLN A 83 -7.39 4.59 6.48
N GLN A 84 -7.77 5.45 5.53
CA GLN A 84 -8.13 5.02 4.19
C GLN A 84 -6.94 4.40 3.46
N LEU A 85 -5.74 4.98 3.58
CA LEU A 85 -4.51 4.38 3.06
C LEU A 85 -4.26 3.00 3.67
N ALA A 86 -4.45 2.85 4.99
CA ALA A 86 -4.30 1.56 5.67
C ALA A 86 -5.30 0.50 5.15
N HIS A 87 -6.55 0.88 4.88
CA HIS A 87 -7.53 -0.03 4.28
C HIS A 87 -7.13 -0.47 2.87
N ILE A 88 -6.66 0.46 2.03
CA ILE A 88 -6.20 0.15 0.67
C ILE A 88 -4.97 -0.76 0.73
N GLU A 89 -3.99 -0.44 1.58
CA GLU A 89 -2.78 -1.25 1.78
C GLU A 89 -3.14 -2.67 2.22
N LEU A 90 -4.02 -2.80 3.22
CA LEU A 90 -4.47 -4.10 3.71
C LEU A 90 -5.15 -4.91 2.60
N GLU A 91 -6.02 -4.27 1.79
CA GLU A 91 -6.65 -4.93 0.66
C GLU A 91 -5.61 -5.43 -0.34
N ARG A 92 -4.68 -4.59 -0.77
CA ARG A 92 -3.66 -4.95 -1.78
C ARG A 92 -2.68 -5.99 -1.25
N LEU A 93 -2.19 -5.82 -0.03
CA LEU A 93 -1.27 -6.74 0.63
C LEU A 93 -1.94 -8.11 0.85
N SER A 94 -3.25 -8.16 1.14
CA SER A 94 -3.98 -9.42 1.29
C SER A 94 -4.04 -10.26 0.01
N MET A 95 -3.78 -9.64 -1.15
CA MET A 95 -3.74 -10.35 -2.44
C MET A 95 -2.37 -10.97 -2.73
N VAL A 96 -1.33 -10.56 -2.00
CA VAL A 96 0.03 -11.07 -2.16
C VAL A 96 0.13 -12.45 -1.51
N GLY A 97 0.37 -13.46 -2.35
CA GLY A 97 0.54 -14.84 -1.92
C GLY A 97 1.96 -15.16 -1.42
N ALA A 98 2.08 -16.10 -0.48
CA ALA A 98 3.37 -16.63 -0.06
C ALA A 98 4.13 -17.31 -1.22
N ASP A 99 3.38 -17.90 -2.16
CA ASP A 99 3.86 -18.50 -3.40
C ASP A 99 4.66 -17.52 -4.26
N GLU A 100 4.20 -16.26 -4.37
CA GLU A 100 4.90 -15.23 -5.14
C GLU A 100 6.29 -14.94 -4.56
N PHE A 101 6.42 -14.91 -3.23
CA PHE A 101 7.74 -14.73 -2.59
C PHE A 101 8.66 -15.92 -2.85
N VAL A 102 8.14 -17.15 -2.80
CA VAL A 102 8.94 -18.36 -3.09
C VAL A 102 9.42 -18.35 -4.53
N GLU A 103 8.56 -17.98 -5.48
CA GLU A 103 8.91 -17.88 -6.89
C GLU A 103 10.01 -16.83 -7.13
N ILE A 104 9.85 -15.66 -6.53
CA ILE A 104 10.85 -14.58 -6.58
C ILE A 104 12.19 -15.05 -6.02
N LEU A 105 12.20 -15.65 -4.83
CA LEU A 105 13.42 -16.14 -4.19
C LEU A 105 14.12 -17.22 -5.01
N LYS A 106 13.35 -18.12 -5.64
CA LYS A 106 13.88 -19.15 -6.55
C LYS A 106 14.47 -18.55 -7.82
N SER A 107 13.81 -17.54 -8.38
CA SER A 107 14.26 -16.90 -9.62
C SER A 107 15.55 -16.11 -9.43
N GLY A 108 15.89 -15.72 -8.20
CA GLY A 108 17.04 -14.87 -7.86
C GLY A 108 16.92 -13.43 -8.39
N LYS A 109 15.81 -13.08 -9.03
CA LYS A 109 15.59 -11.82 -9.76
C LYS A 109 14.89 -10.77 -8.89
N ILE A 110 15.34 -10.60 -7.64
CA ILE A 110 14.72 -9.68 -6.69
C ILE A 110 14.78 -8.22 -7.21
N GLU A 111 15.86 -7.88 -7.90
CA GLU A 111 16.04 -6.55 -8.50
C GLU A 111 15.05 -6.29 -9.66
N GLU A 112 14.57 -7.34 -10.33
CA GLU A 112 13.67 -7.22 -11.47
C GLU A 112 12.20 -7.01 -11.06
N ILE A 113 11.83 -7.27 -9.79
CA ILE A 113 10.43 -7.19 -9.32
C ILE A 113 9.88 -5.76 -9.44
N GLY A 114 10.73 -4.74 -9.28
CA GLY A 114 10.31 -3.34 -9.40
C GLY A 114 9.96 -2.93 -10.83
N PHE A 115 10.31 -3.75 -11.83
CA PHE A 115 10.05 -3.45 -13.23
C PHE A 115 8.72 -4.04 -13.67
N ILE A 116 7.90 -3.20 -14.29
CA ILE A 116 6.67 -3.62 -14.96
C ILE A 116 7.07 -4.05 -16.37
N PRO A 117 6.81 -5.31 -16.77
CA PRO A 117 7.03 -5.73 -18.15
C PRO A 117 6.29 -4.80 -19.11
N LYS A 118 6.96 -4.36 -20.19
CA LYS A 118 6.33 -3.54 -21.24
C LYS A 118 5.42 -4.35 -22.16
N ASP A 119 5.51 -5.67 -22.09
CA ASP A 119 4.72 -6.58 -22.91
C ASP A 119 3.30 -6.73 -22.33
N GLN A 120 2.29 -6.50 -23.16
CA GLN A 120 0.87 -6.55 -22.74
C GLN A 120 0.43 -7.97 -22.32
N ASP A 121 1.13 -9.00 -22.79
CA ASP A 121 0.84 -10.40 -22.47
C ASP A 121 1.52 -10.91 -21.18
N SER A 122 2.45 -10.13 -20.61
CA SER A 122 3.13 -10.49 -19.37
C SER A 122 2.22 -10.24 -18.17
N LYS A 123 1.85 -11.30 -17.46
CA LYS A 123 1.02 -11.22 -16.26
C LYS A 123 1.77 -10.50 -15.13
N ILE A 124 1.28 -9.33 -14.73
CA ILE A 124 1.79 -8.57 -13.58
C ILE A 124 1.40 -9.31 -12.29
N THR A 125 2.36 -9.54 -11.40
CA THR A 125 2.15 -10.21 -10.10
C THR A 125 1.53 -9.25 -9.07
N ASN A 126 0.98 -9.75 -7.96
CA ASN A 126 0.36 -8.88 -6.95
C ASN A 126 1.43 -8.13 -6.17
N ILE A 127 2.61 -8.71 -6.00
CA ILE A 127 3.77 -8.01 -5.48
C ILE A 127 4.11 -6.81 -6.37
N GLN A 128 4.14 -7.00 -7.69
CA GLN A 128 4.36 -5.89 -8.63
C GLN A 128 3.26 -4.82 -8.52
N HIS A 129 1.99 -5.21 -8.40
CA HIS A 129 0.89 -4.27 -8.17
C HIS A 129 1.02 -3.52 -6.83
N TYR A 130 1.53 -4.18 -5.78
CA TYR A 130 1.78 -3.56 -4.48
C TYR A 130 2.96 -2.58 -4.53
N ILE A 131 4.01 -2.88 -5.29
CA ILE A 131 5.09 -1.93 -5.58
C ILE A 131 4.58 -0.74 -6.41
N GLN A 132 3.74 -1.01 -7.42
CA GLN A 132 3.09 0.05 -8.19
C GLN A 132 2.26 0.97 -7.31
N TRP A 133 1.52 0.42 -6.34
CA TRP A 133 0.77 1.22 -5.36
C TRP A 133 1.69 2.18 -4.61
N PHE A 134 2.79 1.68 -4.06
CA PHE A 134 3.78 2.48 -3.35
C PHE A 134 4.29 3.63 -4.22
N ASN A 135 4.64 3.33 -5.48
CA ASN A 135 5.12 4.33 -6.44
C ASN A 135 4.03 5.34 -6.83
N GLN A 136 2.79 4.89 -7.01
CA GLN A 136 1.64 5.75 -7.28
C GLN A 136 1.38 6.71 -6.13
N LEU A 137 1.39 6.23 -4.88
CA LEU A 137 1.23 7.07 -3.70
C LEU A 137 2.38 8.08 -3.56
N THR A 138 3.62 7.64 -3.76
CA THR A 138 4.81 8.51 -3.76
C THR A 138 4.67 9.64 -4.79
N ASN A 139 4.26 9.30 -6.02
CA ASN A 139 4.04 10.26 -7.10
C ASN A 139 2.81 11.15 -6.87
N LEU A 140 1.75 10.62 -6.25
CA LEU A 140 0.55 11.38 -5.89
C LEU A 140 0.91 12.50 -4.93
N VAL A 141 1.72 12.24 -3.89
CA VAL A 141 2.18 13.27 -2.94
C VAL A 141 2.91 14.38 -3.67
N ALA A 142 3.88 14.04 -4.53
CA ALA A 142 4.61 15.04 -5.32
C ALA A 142 3.68 15.82 -6.25
N THR A 143 2.73 15.14 -6.90
CA THR A 143 1.77 15.75 -7.83
C THR A 143 0.86 16.73 -7.10
N GLU A 144 0.31 16.34 -5.95
CA GLU A 144 -0.56 17.18 -5.12
C GLU A 144 0.15 18.46 -4.67
N ILE A 145 1.44 18.41 -4.38
CA ILE A 145 2.25 19.60 -4.05
C ILE A 145 2.51 20.45 -5.30
N LEU A 146 2.89 19.83 -6.41
CA LEU A 146 3.32 20.54 -7.62
C LEU A 146 2.16 21.18 -8.40
N ARG A 147 0.94 20.69 -8.22
CA ARG A 147 -0.26 21.27 -8.81
C ARG A 147 -0.57 22.68 -8.30
N HIS A 148 -0.14 23.06 -7.09
CA HIS A 148 -0.39 24.41 -6.59
C HIS A 148 0.62 25.42 -7.15
N SER A 149 0.12 26.41 -7.90
CA SER A 149 0.93 27.51 -8.44
C SER A 149 1.46 28.44 -7.34
N ARG A 150 0.66 28.65 -6.28
CA ARG A 150 0.98 29.58 -5.18
C ARG A 150 1.76 28.88 -4.06
N LYS A 151 2.88 29.49 -3.67
CA LYS A 151 3.78 29.01 -2.60
C LYS A 151 3.04 28.67 -1.30
N ARG A 152 2.09 29.50 -0.87
CA ARG A 152 1.36 29.30 0.38
C ARG A 152 0.60 27.96 0.42
N TYR A 153 0.05 27.53 -0.71
CA TYR A 153 -0.69 26.27 -0.80
C TYR A 153 0.26 25.09 -0.85
N ARG A 154 1.39 25.21 -1.54
CA ARG A 154 2.45 24.18 -1.48
C ARG A 154 2.95 23.93 -0.07
N VAL A 155 3.19 24.98 0.72
CA VAL A 155 3.59 24.85 2.14
C VAL A 155 2.52 24.10 2.91
N LYS A 156 1.26 24.52 2.80
CA LYS A 156 0.12 23.87 3.47
C LYS A 156 -0.02 22.39 3.08
N THR A 157 0.15 22.05 1.80
CA THR A 157 0.07 20.66 1.32
C THR A 157 1.22 19.81 1.82
N ILE A 158 2.45 20.36 1.90
CA ILE A 158 3.61 19.65 2.49
C ILE A 158 3.35 19.36 3.97
N GLU A 159 2.96 20.37 4.75
CA GLU A 159 2.67 20.21 6.18
C GLU A 159 1.53 19.22 6.42
N TYR A 160 0.51 19.25 5.57
CA TYR A 160 -0.57 18.26 5.59
C TYR A 160 -0.06 16.83 5.39
N PHE A 161 0.81 16.58 4.41
CA PHE A 161 1.37 15.23 4.19
C PHE A 161 2.35 14.79 5.29
N ILE A 162 3.04 15.72 5.95
CA ILE A 162 3.83 15.42 7.15
C ILE A 162 2.91 14.89 8.28
N GLU A 163 1.76 15.52 8.49
CA GLU A 163 0.78 15.00 9.45
C GLU A 163 0.18 13.67 9.00
N VAL A 164 -0.13 13.48 7.71
CA VAL A 164 -0.61 12.18 7.20
C VAL A 164 0.42 11.09 7.49
N ALA A 165 1.71 11.33 7.23
CA ALA A 165 2.78 10.39 7.51
C ALA A 165 2.89 10.05 9.02
N LYS A 166 2.75 11.05 9.89
CA LYS A 166 2.68 10.82 11.34
C LYS A 166 1.48 9.95 11.72
N GLU A 167 0.29 10.23 11.19
CA GLU A 167 -0.90 9.44 11.46
C GLU A 167 -0.80 8.01 10.89
N CYS A 168 -0.05 7.80 9.79
CA CYS A 168 0.28 6.46 9.29
C CYS A 168 1.02 5.62 10.34
N ILE A 169 1.92 6.20 11.14
CA ILE A 169 2.54 5.48 12.27
C ILE A 169 1.50 5.10 13.33
N ASN A 170 0.62 6.03 13.68
CA ASN A 170 -0.40 5.81 14.71
C ASN A 170 -1.37 4.67 14.35
N VAL A 171 -1.71 4.53 13.07
CA VAL A 171 -2.56 3.43 12.58
C VAL A 171 -1.78 2.16 12.21
N GLY A 172 -0.44 2.16 12.38
CA GLY A 172 0.42 1.01 12.07
C GLY A 172 0.69 0.77 10.57
N ASN A 173 0.44 1.76 9.71
CA ASN A 173 0.68 1.67 8.26
C ASN A 173 2.05 2.24 7.87
N PHE A 174 3.09 1.43 8.08
CA PHE A 174 4.47 1.83 7.81
C PHE A 174 4.81 1.90 6.31
N ASN A 175 4.11 1.18 5.45
CA ASN A 175 4.35 1.22 4.00
C ASN A 175 3.93 2.57 3.40
N SER A 176 2.73 3.04 3.73
CA SER A 176 2.27 4.36 3.28
C SER A 176 3.04 5.51 3.95
N LEU A 177 3.46 5.36 5.21
CA LEU A 177 4.41 6.30 5.84
C LEU A 177 5.66 6.49 4.97
N MET A 178 6.31 5.37 4.60
CA MET A 178 7.52 5.37 3.79
C MET A 178 7.25 6.00 2.41
N ALA A 179 6.14 5.65 1.75
CA ALA A 179 5.75 6.21 0.45
C ALA A 179 5.54 7.73 0.52
N VAL A 180 4.88 8.23 1.57
CA VAL A 180 4.63 9.67 1.73
C VAL A 180 5.94 10.44 1.96
N VAL A 181 6.81 9.93 2.85
CA VAL A 181 8.12 10.56 3.11
C VAL A 181 9.04 10.50 1.88
N ALA A 182 9.00 9.40 1.13
CA ALA A 182 9.68 9.28 -0.16
C ALA A 182 9.16 10.33 -1.16
N GLY A 183 7.83 10.52 -1.23
CA GLY A 183 7.18 11.51 -2.10
C GLY A 183 7.62 12.94 -1.80
N LEU A 184 7.77 13.28 -0.52
CA LEU A 184 8.31 14.58 -0.08
C LEU A 184 9.79 14.76 -0.44
N SER A 185 10.54 13.66 -0.52
CA SER A 185 11.97 13.64 -0.82
C SER A 185 12.29 13.59 -2.33
N LEU A 186 11.27 13.36 -3.19
CA LEU A 186 11.43 13.35 -4.63
C LEU A 186 12.04 14.67 -5.15
N GLN A 187 12.93 14.57 -6.13
CA GLN A 187 13.69 15.70 -6.66
C GLN A 187 12.83 16.90 -7.12
N PRO A 188 11.68 16.70 -7.79
CA PRO A 188 10.78 17.81 -8.15
C PRO A 188 10.25 18.62 -6.96
N VAL A 189 10.12 17.98 -5.79
CA VAL A 189 9.63 18.60 -4.54
C VAL A 189 10.81 19.15 -3.72
N SER A 190 11.86 18.37 -3.50
CA SER A 190 13.02 18.74 -2.67
C SER A 190 13.78 19.96 -3.19
N ARG A 191 13.74 20.20 -4.52
CA ARG A 191 14.34 21.39 -5.16
C ARG A 191 13.59 22.70 -4.89
N LEU A 192 12.38 22.69 -4.34
CA LEU A 192 11.55 23.88 -4.10
C LEU A 192 12.04 24.71 -2.90
N LYS A 193 13.28 25.23 -2.95
CA LYS A 193 13.95 25.89 -1.81
C LYS A 193 13.12 27.02 -1.17
N ARG A 194 12.42 27.82 -1.98
CA ARG A 194 11.56 28.92 -1.49
C ARG A 194 10.32 28.44 -0.74
N THR A 195 9.81 27.25 -1.08
CA THR A 195 8.69 26.63 -0.36
C THR A 195 9.20 26.04 0.95
N TRP A 196 10.28 25.26 0.89
CA TRP A 196 10.89 24.61 2.05
C TRP A 196 11.43 25.57 3.11
N SER A 197 11.74 26.82 2.76
CA SER A 197 12.12 27.84 3.74
C SER A 197 10.96 28.33 4.62
N LYS A 198 9.72 27.93 4.30
CA LYS A 198 8.51 28.27 5.06
C LYS A 198 7.82 27.07 5.71
N VAL A 199 8.31 25.86 5.46
CA VAL A 199 7.79 24.63 6.05
C VAL A 199 8.49 24.41 7.39
N GLU A 200 7.71 24.06 8.41
CA GLU A 200 8.21 23.54 9.68
C GLU A 200 8.77 22.11 9.47
N LYS A 201 10.06 21.89 9.77
CA LYS A 201 10.77 20.67 9.37
C LYS A 201 10.97 19.65 10.50
N SER A 202 10.82 20.03 11.77
CA SER A 202 11.20 19.16 12.89
C SER A 202 10.45 17.82 12.85
N LYS A 203 9.15 17.85 12.53
CA LYS A 203 8.34 16.64 12.39
C LYS A 203 8.81 15.76 11.23
N LEU A 204 9.16 16.35 10.09
CA LEU A 204 9.69 15.61 8.95
C LEU A 204 11.04 14.98 9.26
N GLU A 205 11.93 15.70 9.94
CA GLU A 205 13.25 15.20 10.34
C GLU A 205 13.13 14.01 11.31
N ILE A 206 12.18 14.03 12.24
CA ILE A 206 11.87 12.89 13.11
C ILE A 206 11.41 11.68 12.27
N LEU A 207 10.49 11.88 11.33
CA LEU A 207 10.00 10.81 10.46
C LEU A 207 11.13 10.24 9.58
N GLN A 208 12.01 11.10 9.05
CA GLN A 208 13.16 10.68 8.25
C GLN A 208 14.15 9.86 9.08
N HIS A 209 14.43 10.27 10.32
CA HIS A 209 15.27 9.49 11.24
C HIS A 209 14.67 8.12 11.57
N GLN A 210 13.34 8.05 11.75
CA GLN A 210 12.64 6.78 11.96
C GLN A 210 12.70 5.86 10.72
N LEU A 211 12.91 6.40 9.53
CA LEU A 211 12.99 5.65 8.26
C LEU A 211 14.42 5.50 7.74
N ASP A 212 15.43 5.83 8.56
CA ASP A 212 16.83 5.81 8.15
C ASP A 212 17.27 4.38 7.75
N PRO A 213 17.88 4.19 6.55
CA PRO A 213 18.31 2.87 6.08
C PRO A 213 19.56 2.33 6.79
N SER A 214 20.28 3.16 7.55
CA SER A 214 21.49 2.79 8.27
C SER A 214 21.24 1.64 9.25
N GLY A 215 22.24 0.78 9.40
CA GLY A 215 22.14 -0.39 10.28
C GLY A 215 21.01 -1.35 9.88
N ASN A 216 20.71 -1.46 8.58
CA ASN A 216 19.61 -2.28 8.07
C ASN A 216 18.24 -1.86 8.66
N PHE A 217 17.96 -0.56 8.59
CA PHE A 217 16.71 0.03 9.04
C PHE A 217 16.47 -0.17 10.55
N ILE A 218 17.49 0.01 11.39
CA ILE A 218 17.40 -0.26 12.84
C ILE A 218 16.34 0.63 13.53
N SER A 219 16.34 1.94 13.24
CA SER A 219 15.37 2.89 13.79
C SER A 219 13.94 2.57 13.38
N TYR A 220 13.77 2.13 12.13
CA TYR A 220 12.47 1.74 11.58
C TYR A 220 11.94 0.49 12.25
N ARG A 221 12.77 -0.55 12.40
CA ARG A 221 12.41 -1.80 13.10
C ARG A 221 12.01 -1.52 14.55
N ALA A 222 12.78 -0.70 15.26
CA ALA A 222 12.45 -0.31 16.64
C ALA A 222 11.12 0.47 16.70
N THR A 223 10.82 1.32 15.71
CA THR A 223 9.56 2.05 15.65
C THR A 223 8.37 1.12 15.41
N ILE A 224 8.52 0.10 14.56
CA ILE A 224 7.51 -0.96 14.36
C ILE A 224 7.28 -1.73 15.65
N GLU A 225 8.35 -2.19 16.32
CA GLU A 225 8.24 -2.93 17.58
C GLU A 225 7.50 -2.13 18.64
N ALA A 226 7.80 -0.83 18.76
CA ALA A 226 7.09 0.05 19.68
C ALA A 226 5.60 0.21 19.31
N ALA A 227 5.25 0.20 18.02
CA ALA A 227 3.85 0.26 17.59
C ALA A 227 3.10 -1.05 17.91
N ILE A 228 3.73 -2.20 17.67
CA ILE A 228 3.19 -3.52 18.03
C ILE A 228 2.93 -3.60 19.54
N TRP A 229 3.90 -3.17 20.35
CA TRP A 229 3.76 -3.18 21.81
C TRP A 229 2.58 -2.33 22.31
N ARG A 230 2.40 -1.13 21.74
CA ARG A 230 1.24 -0.27 22.07
C ARG A 230 -0.08 -0.92 21.69
N PHE A 231 -0.14 -1.57 20.54
CA PHE A 231 -1.33 -2.28 20.08
C PHE A 231 -1.69 -3.45 21.00
N GLU A 232 -0.69 -4.27 21.38
CA GLU A 232 -0.89 -5.39 22.30
C GLU A 232 -1.37 -4.92 23.68
N GLY A 233 -0.79 -3.84 24.21
CA GLY A 233 -1.23 -3.23 25.46
C GLY A 233 -2.68 -2.75 25.41
N ALA A 234 -3.06 -2.04 24.35
CA ALA A 234 -4.43 -1.55 24.17
C ALA A 234 -5.47 -2.68 24.05
N LYS A 235 -5.10 -3.80 23.41
CA LYS A 235 -5.97 -4.98 23.31
C LYS A 235 -6.26 -5.59 24.68
N GLN A 236 -5.25 -5.71 25.54
CA GLN A 236 -5.41 -6.27 26.90
C GLN A 236 -6.25 -5.38 27.82
N GLU A 237 -6.23 -4.07 27.61
CA GLU A 237 -7.09 -3.13 28.34
C GLU A 237 -8.55 -3.19 27.89
N ALA A 238 -8.80 -3.38 26.59
CA ALA A 238 -10.15 -3.48 26.04
C ALA A 238 -10.87 -4.82 26.37
N GLU A 239 -10.11 -5.86 26.71
CA GLU A 239 -10.63 -7.17 27.10
C GLU A 239 -10.93 -7.30 28.62
N LYS A 240 -10.66 -6.25 29.41
CA LYS A 240 -10.97 -6.16 30.85
C LYS A 240 -12.22 -5.33 31.13
#